data_AF-A0A0Q7E982-F1
#
_entry.id   AF-A0A0Q7E982-F1
#
_cell.length_a   1.000
_cell.length_b   1.000
_cell.length_c   1.000
_cell.angle_alpha   90.00
_cell.angle_beta   90.00
_cell.angle_gamma   90.00
#
_symmetry.space_group_name_H-M   'P 1'
#
loop_
_entity.id
_entity.type
_entity.pdbx_description
1 polymer ?
#
loop_
_entity_poly.entity_id
_entity_poly.type
_entity_poly.pdbx_seq_one_letter_code
_entity_poly.pdbx_strand_id
1 'polypeptide(L)'
;MSAQQAALDEKLKDPGFRKAYERYSNGGWDYFQDNAGAAPGEYCAAFYWKGDGMVRLSGPGGDYQGALITFWGPNIPTPSEVKTISVTLDQADGAPQKVKAFNYHLAGDAWGAIALAVPSIEAALEGMEDQQSFKLLIGSKTVAEVEWQGGLKAKSKLQSCLG
;
A
#
# COMPACT_ATOMS: atom_id res chain seq x y z
N MET A 1 3.12 28.28 19.80
CA MET A 1 2.95 26.80 19.64
C MET A 1 1.48 26.46 19.85
N SER A 2 0.92 25.54 19.05
CA SER A 2 -0.46 25.09 19.23
C SER A 2 -0.57 24.09 20.39
N ALA A 3 -1.76 23.97 20.98
CA ALA A 3 -2.02 22.97 22.03
C ALA A 3 -1.76 21.53 21.55
N GLN A 4 -1.99 21.25 20.26
CA GLN A 4 -1.69 19.96 19.65
C GLN A 4 -0.18 19.67 19.60
N GLN A 5 0.63 20.67 19.24
CA GLN A 5 2.08 20.49 19.21
C GLN A 5 2.64 20.20 20.60
N ALA A 6 2.21 20.96 21.61
CA ALA A 6 2.65 20.74 22.99
C ALA A 6 2.26 19.36 23.53
N ALA A 7 1.06 18.86 23.18
CA ALA A 7 0.61 17.52 23.56
C ALA A 7 1.42 16.41 22.85
N LEU A 8 1.80 16.61 21.59
CA LEU A 8 2.68 15.69 20.87
C LEU A 8 4.08 15.66 21.48
N ASP A 9 4.67 16.83 21.74
CA ASP A 9 6.01 16.96 22.33
C ASP A 9 6.10 16.26 23.70
N GLU A 10 5.05 16.36 24.51
CA GLU A 10 4.99 15.65 25.79
C GLU A 10 4.96 14.12 25.59
N LYS A 11 4.15 13.62 24.66
CA LYS A 11 4.11 12.17 24.35
C LYS A 11 5.42 11.65 23.78
N LEU A 12 6.13 12.45 22.99
CA LEU A 12 7.43 12.07 22.41
C LEU A 12 8.55 11.87 23.46
N LYS A 13 8.32 12.24 24.72
CA LYS A 13 9.21 11.89 25.83
C LYS A 13 9.13 10.40 26.19
N ASP A 14 8.02 9.73 25.91
CA ASP A 14 7.91 8.28 26.08
C ASP A 14 8.69 7.56 24.95
N PRO A 15 9.69 6.72 25.26
CA PRO A 15 10.52 6.08 24.25
C PRO A 15 9.74 5.13 23.32
N GLY A 16 8.71 4.46 23.85
CA GLY A 16 7.88 3.52 23.08
C GLY A 16 7.05 4.27 22.05
N PHE A 17 6.36 5.32 22.48
CA PHE A 17 5.60 6.22 21.62
C PHE A 17 6.50 6.89 20.60
N ARG A 18 7.66 7.40 21.02
CA ARG A 18 8.62 8.02 20.10
C ARG A 18 9.03 7.07 18.98
N LYS A 19 9.42 5.84 19.31
CA LYS A 19 9.80 4.84 18.31
C LYS A 19 8.64 4.51 17.35
N ALA A 20 7.43 4.36 17.88
CA ALA A 20 6.24 4.13 17.06
C ALA A 20 5.93 5.33 16.15
N TYR A 21 6.04 6.54 16.67
CA TYR A 21 5.83 7.79 15.93
C TYR A 21 6.87 7.99 14.82
N GLU A 22 8.14 7.71 15.11
CA GLU A 22 9.22 7.74 14.12
C GLU A 22 8.97 6.71 13.00
N ARG A 23 8.54 5.48 13.35
CA ARG A 23 8.15 4.45 12.36
C ARG A 23 6.96 4.87 11.50
N TYR A 24 5.97 5.52 12.11
CA TYR A 24 4.80 6.06 11.43
C TYR A 24 5.18 7.20 10.48
N SER A 25 6.04 8.12 10.91
CA SER A 25 6.41 9.33 10.17
C SER A 25 7.40 9.06 9.04
N ASN A 26 8.40 8.20 9.29
CA ASN A 26 9.42 7.87 8.30
C ASN A 26 8.94 6.80 7.30
N GLY A 27 7.89 6.08 7.67
CA GLY A 27 7.39 4.96 6.91
C GLY A 27 8.24 3.71 7.02
N GLY A 28 7.80 2.65 6.36
CA GLY A 28 8.54 1.40 6.30
C GLY A 28 7.71 0.21 5.85
N TRP A 29 8.42 -0.88 5.59
CA TRP A 29 7.89 -2.13 5.07
C TRP A 29 7.68 -3.19 6.14
N ASP A 30 6.56 -3.88 6.04
CA ASP A 30 6.30 -5.16 6.69
C ASP A 30 6.14 -6.25 5.63
N TYR A 31 6.50 -7.48 6.00
CA TYR A 31 6.49 -8.64 5.11
C TYR A 31 5.77 -9.79 5.80
N PHE A 32 4.84 -10.42 5.11
CA PHE A 32 4.05 -11.51 5.67
C PHE A 32 3.49 -12.39 4.57
N GLN A 33 2.98 -13.56 4.98
CA GLN A 33 2.18 -14.44 4.16
C GLN A 33 0.75 -14.36 4.70
N ASP A 34 -0.19 -13.89 3.88
CA ASP A 34 -1.58 -13.58 4.31
C ASP A 34 -2.36 -14.82 4.79
N ASN A 35 -1.80 -16.02 4.64
CA ASN A 35 -2.37 -17.27 5.08
C ASN A 35 -1.29 -18.18 5.72
N ALA A 36 -1.51 -18.58 6.98
CA ALA A 36 -0.56 -19.40 7.74
C ALA A 36 -0.40 -20.85 7.22
N GLY A 37 -1.34 -21.34 6.41
CA GLY A 37 -1.30 -22.67 5.81
C GLY A 37 -1.07 -22.66 4.30
N ALA A 38 -0.68 -21.52 3.73
CA ALA A 38 -0.48 -21.39 2.30
C ALA A 38 0.71 -22.21 1.79
N ALA A 39 0.60 -22.68 0.55
CA ALA A 39 1.70 -23.37 -0.10
C ALA A 39 2.89 -22.41 -0.26
N PRO A 40 4.14 -22.94 -0.37
CA PRO A 40 5.29 -22.12 -0.72
C PRO A 40 5.00 -21.32 -1.99
N GLY A 41 5.30 -20.01 -1.94
CA GLY A 41 5.07 -19.09 -3.05
C GLY A 41 3.70 -18.43 -3.10
N GLU A 42 2.74 -18.83 -2.27
CA GLU A 42 1.39 -18.24 -2.26
C GLU A 42 1.20 -17.22 -1.14
N TYR A 43 0.34 -16.22 -1.40
CA TYR A 43 -0.08 -15.18 -0.45
C TYR A 43 1.07 -14.33 0.11
N CYS A 44 2.20 -14.27 -0.59
CA CYS A 44 3.32 -13.41 -0.26
C CYS A 44 2.91 -11.94 -0.37
N ALA A 45 3.13 -11.16 0.69
CA ALA A 45 2.78 -9.75 0.72
C ALA A 45 3.90 -8.87 1.28
N ALA A 46 4.01 -7.67 0.70
CA ALA A 46 4.82 -6.58 1.21
C ALA A 46 3.95 -5.35 1.39
N PHE A 47 3.94 -4.81 2.60
CA PHE A 47 3.08 -3.71 2.99
C PHE A 47 3.91 -2.51 3.42
N TYR A 48 3.75 -1.40 2.71
CA TYR A 48 4.35 -0.13 3.08
C TYR A 48 3.29 0.80 3.66
N TRP A 49 3.67 1.48 4.72
CA TRP A 49 2.83 2.44 5.41
C TRP A 49 3.68 3.59 5.92
N LYS A 50 3.22 4.81 5.65
CA LYS A 50 3.80 6.08 6.08
C LYS A 50 2.67 7.07 6.27
N GLY A 51 2.48 7.56 7.49
CA GLY A 51 1.37 8.47 7.77
C GLY A 51 0.01 7.84 7.44
N ASP A 52 -0.74 8.55 6.60
CA ASP A 52 -2.04 8.18 6.06
C ASP A 52 -1.99 7.52 4.67
N GLY A 53 -0.78 7.31 4.12
CA GLY A 53 -0.54 6.61 2.87
C GLY A 53 -0.12 5.16 3.11
N MET A 54 -0.88 4.21 2.57
CA MET A 54 -0.60 2.79 2.68
C MET A 54 -0.71 2.10 1.32
N VAL A 55 0.24 1.20 1.04
CA VAL A 55 0.23 0.39 -0.18
C VAL A 55 0.72 -1.02 0.10
N ARG A 56 0.04 -2.01 -0.47
CA ARG A 56 0.40 -3.43 -0.38
C ARG A 56 0.60 -4.00 -1.76
N LEU A 57 1.68 -4.75 -1.93
CA LEU A 57 1.84 -5.70 -3.03
C LEU A 57 1.48 -7.09 -2.52
N SER A 58 0.56 -7.75 -3.21
CA SER A 58 0.13 -9.13 -2.94
C SER A 58 0.44 -9.99 -4.15
N GLY A 59 1.18 -11.07 -3.92
CA GLY A 59 1.44 -12.12 -4.90
C GLY A 59 0.23 -13.03 -5.15
N PRO A 60 0.42 -14.05 -6.00
CA PRO A 60 -0.62 -15.05 -6.30
C PRO A 60 -1.02 -15.83 -5.04
N GLY A 61 -2.20 -16.45 -5.08
CA GLY A 61 -2.65 -17.35 -4.02
C GLY A 61 -4.00 -18.01 -4.32
N GLY A 62 -4.09 -19.31 -4.03
CA GLY A 62 -5.25 -20.12 -4.38
C GLY A 62 -5.46 -20.10 -5.89
N ASP A 63 -6.69 -19.85 -6.33
CA ASP A 63 -7.01 -19.84 -7.77
C ASP A 63 -6.56 -18.56 -8.49
N TYR A 64 -6.14 -17.51 -7.76
CA TYR A 64 -5.68 -16.25 -8.37
C TYR A 64 -4.17 -16.29 -8.62
N GLN A 65 -3.79 -16.37 -9.89
CA GLN A 65 -2.38 -16.43 -10.33
C GLN A 65 -1.79 -15.05 -10.66
N GLY A 66 -2.59 -13.99 -10.56
CA GLY A 66 -2.10 -12.62 -10.75
C GLY A 66 -1.48 -12.05 -9.48
N ALA A 67 -1.17 -10.76 -9.52
CA ALA A 67 -0.83 -9.99 -8.33
C ALA A 67 -1.76 -8.78 -8.20
N LEU A 68 -1.79 -8.19 -7.01
CA LEU A 68 -2.53 -6.97 -6.72
C LEU A 68 -1.60 -5.94 -6.10
N ILE A 69 -1.79 -4.68 -6.50
CA ILE A 69 -1.33 -3.54 -5.73
C ILE A 69 -2.55 -2.85 -5.12
N THR A 70 -2.60 -2.75 -3.80
CA THR A 70 -3.73 -2.20 -3.07
C THR A 70 -3.31 -0.96 -2.31
N PHE A 71 -4.10 0.10 -2.41
CA PHE A 71 -3.91 1.37 -1.73
C PHE A 71 -5.02 1.59 -0.71
N TRP A 72 -4.67 2.10 0.46
CA TRP A 72 -5.63 2.60 1.46
C TRP A 72 -5.32 4.06 1.76
N GLY A 73 -6.37 4.83 2.09
CA GLY A 73 -6.21 6.21 2.50
C GLY A 73 -7.53 6.90 2.84
N PRO A 74 -7.48 8.01 3.60
CA PRO A 74 -8.67 8.68 4.12
C PRO A 74 -9.58 9.28 3.05
N ASN A 75 -9.05 9.51 1.85
CA ASN A 75 -9.78 10.11 0.73
C ASN A 75 -10.32 9.06 -0.27
N ILE A 76 -10.01 7.78 -0.06
CA ILE A 76 -10.54 6.69 -0.87
C ILE A 76 -12.01 6.43 -0.50
N PRO A 77 -12.94 6.35 -1.47
CA PRO A 77 -14.34 6.07 -1.19
C PRO A 77 -14.55 4.72 -0.47
N THR A 78 -15.56 4.65 0.39
CA THR A 78 -15.94 3.46 1.17
C THR A 78 -17.30 2.91 0.69
N PRO A 79 -17.36 2.23 -0.47
CA PRO A 79 -18.62 1.68 -0.95
C PRO A 79 -19.07 0.52 -0.05
N SER A 80 -20.39 0.36 0.10
CA SER A 80 -20.99 -0.74 0.86
C SER A 80 -20.77 -2.12 0.23
N GLU A 81 -20.46 -2.16 -1.05
CA GLU A 81 -20.16 -3.36 -1.84
C GLU A 81 -18.94 -3.09 -2.73
N VAL A 82 -18.22 -4.14 -3.13
CA VAL A 82 -17.08 -4.02 -4.05
C VAL A 82 -17.56 -3.45 -5.39
N LYS A 83 -16.88 -2.40 -5.88
CA LYS A 83 -17.16 -1.80 -7.19
C LYS A 83 -15.94 -1.84 -8.09
N THR A 84 -16.15 -2.12 -9.37
CA THR A 84 -15.12 -1.85 -10.39
C THR A 84 -15.25 -0.40 -10.85
N ILE A 85 -14.17 0.38 -10.72
CA ILE A 85 -14.12 1.79 -11.09
C ILE A 85 -12.94 2.05 -12.06
N SER A 86 -12.98 3.19 -12.76
CA SER A 86 -11.83 3.69 -13.50
C SER A 86 -11.02 4.63 -12.62
N VAL A 87 -9.72 4.41 -12.54
CA VAL A 87 -8.76 5.23 -11.78
C VAL A 87 -7.65 5.67 -12.71
N THR A 88 -7.11 6.87 -12.52
CA THR A 88 -5.83 7.27 -13.12
C THR A 88 -4.73 6.95 -12.13
N LEU A 89 -3.79 6.10 -12.53
CA LEU A 89 -2.56 5.79 -11.83
C LEU A 89 -1.45 6.69 -12.39
N ASP A 90 -0.84 7.50 -11.54
CA ASP A 90 0.32 8.33 -11.86
C ASP A 90 1.50 7.86 -11.00
N GLN A 91 2.58 7.43 -11.67
CA GLN A 91 3.79 6.92 -11.03
C GLN A 91 4.94 7.94 -11.05
N ALA A 92 4.62 9.22 -11.29
CA ALA A 92 5.57 10.32 -11.43
C ALA A 92 6.60 10.15 -12.56
N ASP A 93 6.30 9.30 -13.55
CA ASP A 93 7.11 9.04 -14.74
C ASP A 93 6.72 9.92 -15.94
N GLY A 94 5.73 10.81 -15.76
CA GLY A 94 5.19 11.67 -16.80
C GLY A 94 4.17 10.98 -17.73
N ALA A 95 3.79 9.73 -17.44
CA ALA A 95 2.85 8.95 -18.25
C ALA A 95 1.69 8.36 -17.42
N PRO A 96 0.77 9.18 -16.85
CA PRO A 96 -0.37 8.68 -16.10
C PRO A 96 -1.27 7.74 -16.93
N GLN A 97 -1.66 6.62 -16.34
CA GLN A 97 -2.41 5.56 -17.00
C GLN A 97 -3.84 5.45 -16.44
N LYS A 98 -4.83 5.31 -17.32
CA LYS A 98 -6.20 4.95 -16.89
C LYS A 98 -6.34 3.44 -16.80
N VAL A 99 -6.73 2.96 -15.64
CA VAL A 99 -6.80 1.54 -15.31
C VAL A 99 -8.13 1.22 -14.62
N LYS A 100 -8.58 -0.04 -14.75
CA LYS A 100 -9.70 -0.55 -13.96
C LYS A 100 -9.19 -0.98 -12.59
N ALA A 101 -9.94 -0.68 -11.55
CA ALA A 101 -9.60 -1.03 -10.19
C ALA A 101 -10.82 -1.47 -9.39
N PHE A 102 -10.60 -2.28 -8.36
CA PHE A 102 -11.61 -2.67 -7.38
C PHE A 102 -11.58 -1.69 -6.22
N ASN A 103 -12.67 -0.98 -5.98
CA ASN A 103 -12.86 -0.15 -4.80
C ASN A 103 -13.76 -0.88 -3.80
N TYR A 104 -13.28 -1.04 -2.57
CA TYR A 104 -13.98 -1.74 -1.50
C TYR A 104 -13.64 -1.15 -0.14
N HIS A 105 -14.33 -1.63 0.89
CA HIS A 105 -14.05 -1.29 2.28
C HIS A 105 -14.25 -2.56 3.12
N LEU A 106 -13.27 -2.92 3.93
CA LEU A 106 -13.38 -4.07 4.83
C LEU A 106 -14.01 -3.64 6.14
N ALA A 107 -14.87 -4.48 6.70
CA ALA A 107 -15.49 -4.22 7.99
C ALA A 107 -14.43 -4.10 9.09
N GLY A 108 -14.43 -2.97 9.81
CA GLY A 108 -13.47 -2.68 10.87
C GLY A 108 -12.26 -1.87 10.42
N ASP A 109 -12.04 -1.69 9.12
CA ASP A 109 -11.00 -0.79 8.62
C ASP A 109 -11.40 0.68 8.80
N ALA A 110 -10.42 1.56 8.95
CA ALA A 110 -10.66 2.99 9.02
C ALA A 110 -10.93 3.61 7.64
N TRP A 111 -10.38 3.03 6.57
CA TRP A 111 -10.31 3.64 5.23
C TRP A 111 -10.85 2.74 4.13
N GLY A 112 -11.22 3.37 3.01
CA GLY A 112 -11.50 2.66 1.77
C GLY A 112 -10.20 2.14 1.13
N ALA A 113 -10.35 1.14 0.26
CA ALA A 113 -9.26 0.53 -0.47
C ALA A 113 -9.51 0.61 -1.98
N ILE A 114 -8.44 0.76 -2.75
CA ILE A 114 -8.42 0.57 -4.22
C ILE A 114 -7.36 -0.46 -4.54
N ALA A 115 -7.76 -1.60 -5.09
CA ALA A 115 -6.87 -2.64 -5.60
C ALA A 115 -6.81 -2.62 -7.12
N LEU A 116 -5.61 -2.62 -7.66
CA LEU A 116 -5.33 -2.72 -9.09
C LEU A 116 -4.74 -4.10 -9.39
N ALA A 117 -5.27 -4.76 -10.42
CA ALA A 117 -4.66 -5.96 -10.95
C ALA A 117 -3.40 -5.59 -11.74
N VAL A 118 -2.30 -6.26 -11.40
CA VAL A 118 -1.08 -6.24 -12.20
C VAL A 118 -1.03 -7.52 -13.05
N PRO A 119 -0.45 -7.48 -14.27
CA PRO A 119 -0.48 -8.62 -15.18
C PRO A 119 0.08 -9.92 -14.59
N SER A 120 1.15 -9.82 -13.80
CA SER A 120 1.73 -10.90 -13.02
C SER A 120 2.53 -10.35 -11.85
N ILE A 121 2.96 -11.22 -10.94
CA ILE A 121 3.84 -10.82 -9.84
C ILE A 121 5.23 -10.43 -10.34
N GLU A 122 5.74 -11.10 -11.38
CA GLU A 122 7.02 -10.78 -12.02
C GLU A 122 6.99 -9.37 -12.61
N ALA A 123 5.92 -9.02 -13.34
CA ALA A 123 5.75 -7.69 -13.90
C ALA A 123 5.72 -6.60 -12.81
N ALA A 124 5.07 -6.88 -11.67
CA ALA A 124 5.09 -5.97 -10.53
C ALA A 124 6.49 -5.82 -9.93
N LEU A 125 7.20 -6.93 -9.72
CA LEU A 125 8.56 -6.92 -9.16
C LEU A 125 9.56 -6.23 -10.10
N GLU A 126 9.43 -6.38 -11.41
CA GLU A 126 10.26 -5.70 -12.41
C GLU A 126 10.11 -4.18 -12.34
N GLY A 127 8.88 -3.69 -12.15
CA GLY A 127 8.58 -2.25 -12.04
C GLY A 127 8.84 -1.62 -10.68
N MET A 128 9.33 -2.37 -9.68
CA MET A 128 9.66 -1.83 -8.36
C MET A 128 11.00 -1.10 -8.37
N GLU A 129 10.97 0.17 -7.99
CA GLU A 129 12.16 0.99 -7.72
C GLU A 129 12.40 1.11 -6.21
N ASP A 130 13.62 1.52 -5.82
CA ASP A 130 13.94 1.68 -4.40
C ASP A 130 13.13 2.81 -3.76
N GLN A 131 12.93 3.90 -4.49
CA GLN A 131 12.04 5.00 -4.15
C GLN A 131 11.03 5.14 -5.28
N GLN A 132 9.74 5.21 -4.94
CA GLN A 132 8.70 5.33 -5.94
C GLN A 132 7.49 6.06 -5.34
N SER A 133 6.87 6.89 -6.17
CA SER A 133 5.69 7.66 -5.81
C SER A 133 4.49 7.20 -6.64
N PHE A 134 3.34 7.13 -6.01
CA PHE A 134 2.08 6.76 -6.62
C PHE A 134 1.02 7.78 -6.26
N LYS A 135 0.25 8.21 -7.25
CA LYS A 135 -0.98 8.96 -7.08
C LYS A 135 -2.12 8.23 -7.76
N LEU A 136 -3.23 8.09 -7.04
CA LEU A 136 -4.48 7.59 -7.60
C LEU A 136 -5.48 8.73 -7.70
N LEU A 137 -6.07 8.88 -8.88
CA LEU A 137 -7.12 9.86 -9.12
C LEU A 137 -8.43 9.20 -9.55
N ILE A 138 -9.54 9.68 -8.99
CA ILE A 138 -10.90 9.39 -9.49
C ILE A 138 -11.41 10.68 -10.13
N GLY A 139 -11.55 10.68 -11.45
CA GLY A 139 -11.74 11.90 -12.22
C GLY A 139 -10.50 12.80 -12.10
N SER A 140 -10.67 14.01 -11.55
CA SER A 140 -9.58 14.96 -11.28
C SER A 140 -9.15 15.02 -9.81
N LYS A 141 -9.78 14.23 -8.93
CA LYS A 141 -9.49 14.25 -7.49
C LYS A 141 -8.46 13.18 -7.14
N THR A 142 -7.35 13.59 -6.55
CA THR A 142 -6.41 12.67 -5.88
C THR A 142 -7.09 12.04 -4.66
N VAL A 143 -7.16 10.71 -4.62
CA VAL A 143 -7.78 9.94 -3.54
C VAL A 143 -6.76 9.14 -2.73
N ALA A 144 -5.58 8.89 -3.28
CA ALA A 144 -4.45 8.30 -2.58
C ALA A 144 -3.14 8.87 -3.12
N GLU A 145 -2.17 9.08 -2.24
CA GLU A 145 -0.80 9.42 -2.57
C GLU A 145 0.11 8.64 -1.63
N VAL A 146 1.03 7.87 -2.19
CA VAL A 146 1.96 7.05 -1.42
C VAL A 146 3.34 7.18 -2.03
N GLU A 147 4.33 7.46 -1.19
CA GLU A 147 5.73 7.42 -1.56
C GLU A 147 6.44 6.43 -0.65
N TRP A 148 7.09 5.44 -1.26
CA TRP A 148 7.92 4.49 -0.53
C TRP A 148 9.40 4.73 -0.75
N GLN A 149 10.17 4.18 0.19
CA GLN A 149 11.62 4.01 0.13
C GLN A 149 11.99 2.59 0.54
N GLY A 150 13.15 2.07 0.11
CA GLY A 150 13.55 0.70 0.39
C GLY A 150 12.80 -0.36 -0.43
N GLY A 151 12.20 0.03 -1.55
CA GLY A 151 11.43 -0.86 -2.42
C GLY A 151 12.25 -2.03 -2.98
N LEU A 152 13.57 -1.87 -3.22
CA LEU A 152 14.40 -2.98 -3.69
C LEU A 152 14.60 -4.05 -2.62
N LYS A 153 14.67 -3.66 -1.34
CA LYS A 153 14.68 -4.63 -0.24
C LYS A 153 13.35 -5.38 -0.15
N ALA A 154 12.24 -4.67 -0.38
CA ALA A 154 10.91 -5.28 -0.41
C ALA A 154 10.76 -6.27 -1.57
N LYS A 155 11.23 -5.90 -2.77
CA LYS A 155 11.32 -6.77 -3.93
C LYS A 155 12.07 -8.07 -3.61
N SER A 156 13.28 -7.97 -3.03
CA SER A 156 14.06 -9.15 -2.65
C SER A 156 13.34 -10.04 -1.62
N LYS A 157 12.61 -9.43 -0.66
CA LYS A 157 11.83 -10.17 0.33
C LYS A 157 10.63 -10.90 -0.29
N LEU A 158 9.93 -10.26 -1.22
CA LEU A 158 8.86 -10.91 -1.99
C LEU A 158 9.40 -12.06 -2.83
N GLN A 159 10.49 -11.84 -3.57
CA GLN A 159 11.14 -12.89 -4.37
C GLN A 159 11.52 -14.12 -3.53
N SER A 160 12.07 -13.90 -2.33
CA SER A 160 12.42 -15.02 -1.43
C SER A 160 11.20 -15.80 -0.92
N CYS A 161 10.01 -15.17 -0.87
CA CYS A 161 8.77 -15.83 -0.48
C CYS A 161 8.15 -16.62 -1.64
N LEU A 162 8.23 -16.06 -2.86
CA LEU A 162 7.64 -16.62 -4.08
C LEU A 162 8.31 -17.93 -4.54
N GLY A 163 9.59 -18.12 -4.21
CA GLY A 163 10.34 -19.33 -4.55
C GLY A 163 11.17 -19.17 -5.82
#